data_AF-A0A419K6L5-F1
#
_entry.id   AF-A0A419K6L5-F1
#
_cell.length_a   1.000
_cell.length_b   1.000
_cell.length_c   1.000
_cell.angle_alpha   90.00
_cell.angle_beta   90.00
_cell.angle_gamma   90.00
#
_symmetry.space_group_name_H-M   'P 1'
#
loop_
_entity.id
_entity.type
_entity.pdbx_description
1 polymer ?
#
loop_
_entity_poly.entity_id
_entity_poly.type
_entity_poly.pdbx_seq_one_letter_code
_entity_poly.pdbx_strand_id
1 'polypeptide(L)'
;MVIDNLPSGYKFGAKLAADIGAQHVVLTNFPGAIPGTETYAKMIKYNARQLFEAVKRHRMVQGEIKDLTEALNNANIQVKILSATTVIFVVTTVVEALIIYKRRSE
;
A
#
# COMPACT_ATOMS: atom_id res chain seq x y z
N MET A 1 4.17 -8.18 -9.94
CA MET A 1 4.37 -7.56 -11.27
C MET A 1 4.16 -8.62 -12.32
N VAL A 2 3.52 -8.28 -13.44
CA VAL A 2 3.29 -9.16 -14.59
C VAL A 2 4.00 -8.56 -15.79
N ILE A 3 4.77 -9.36 -16.52
CA ILE A 3 5.54 -8.92 -17.70
C ILE A 3 5.13 -9.76 -18.90
N ASP A 4 4.69 -9.11 -19.97
CA ASP A 4 4.37 -9.75 -21.24
C ASP A 4 5.37 -9.37 -22.34
N ASN A 5 5.49 -10.26 -23.32
CA ASN A 5 6.16 -9.99 -24.58
C ASN A 5 5.13 -9.55 -25.64
N LEU A 6 5.30 -8.35 -26.20
CA LEU A 6 4.36 -7.72 -27.14
C LEU A 6 3.94 -8.64 -28.30
N PRO A 7 4.86 -9.30 -29.04
CA PRO A 7 4.50 -10.20 -30.13
C PRO A 7 3.76 -11.47 -29.69
N SER A 8 3.99 -11.93 -28.47
CA SER A 8 3.28 -13.08 -27.89
C SER A 8 1.87 -12.71 -27.43
N GLY A 9 1.53 -11.42 -27.45
CA GLY A 9 0.28 -10.88 -26.94
C GLY A 9 0.38 -10.48 -25.47
N TYR A 10 -0.47 -9.52 -25.08
CA TYR A 10 -0.43 -8.89 -23.74
C TYR A 10 -1.79 -8.89 -23.03
N LYS A 11 -2.85 -9.37 -23.68
CA LYS A 11 -4.22 -9.30 -23.14
C LYS A 11 -4.41 -10.17 -21.89
N PHE A 12 -3.81 -11.36 -21.90
CA PHE A 12 -3.88 -12.28 -20.77
C PHE A 12 -3.16 -11.69 -19.55
N GLY A 13 -1.90 -11.26 -19.71
CA GLY A 13 -1.15 -10.68 -18.60
C GLY A 13 -1.75 -9.35 -18.12
N ALA A 14 -2.35 -8.55 -19.01
CA ALA A 14 -3.12 -7.37 -18.61
C ALA A 14 -4.29 -7.73 -17.69
N LYS A 15 -5.08 -8.76 -18.05
CA LYS A 15 -6.19 -9.24 -17.21
C LYS A 15 -5.67 -9.78 -15.88
N LEU A 16 -4.65 -10.65 -15.91
CA LEU A 16 -4.05 -11.22 -14.71
C LEU A 16 -3.52 -10.13 -13.76
N ALA A 17 -2.84 -9.12 -14.30
CA ALA A 17 -2.32 -8.01 -13.54
C ALA A 17 -3.43 -7.21 -12.84
N ALA A 18 -4.54 -6.95 -13.54
CA ALA A 18 -5.72 -6.33 -12.95
C ALA A 18 -6.33 -7.19 -11.84
N ASP A 19 -6.48 -8.50 -12.08
CA ASP A 19 -7.11 -9.43 -11.15
C ASP A 19 -6.31 -9.56 -9.83
N ILE A 20 -4.98 -9.43 -9.88
CA ILE A 20 -4.11 -9.55 -8.69
C ILE A 20 -3.60 -8.21 -8.16
N GLY A 21 -4.08 -7.07 -8.70
CA GLY A 21 -3.62 -5.74 -8.32
C GLY A 21 -2.13 -5.50 -8.58
N ALA A 22 -1.55 -6.15 -9.58
CA ALA A 22 -0.14 -6.02 -9.93
C ALA A 22 0.09 -5.00 -11.05
N GLN A 23 1.28 -4.39 -11.05
CA GLN A 23 1.78 -3.62 -12.18
C GLN A 23 1.95 -4.54 -13.41
N HIS A 24 1.45 -4.11 -14.57
CA HIS A 24 1.64 -4.76 -15.87
C HIS A 24 2.71 -4.02 -16.69
N VAL A 25 3.61 -4.76 -17.33
CA VAL A 25 4.65 -4.23 -18.21
C VAL A 25 4.67 -5.05 -19.50
N VAL A 26 4.74 -4.37 -20.64
CA VAL A 26 4.86 -5.04 -21.95
C VAL A 26 6.21 -4.66 -22.55
N LEU A 27 7.00 -5.67 -22.90
CA LEU A 27 8.32 -5.53 -23.53
C LEU A 27 8.29 -6.12 -24.94
N THR A 28 9.28 -5.82 -25.78
CA THR A 28 9.43 -6.47 -27.09
C THR A 28 10.82 -7.08 -27.25
N ASN A 29 10.90 -8.22 -27.93
CA ASN A 29 12.17 -8.85 -28.33
C ASN A 29 12.54 -8.59 -29.81
N PHE A 30 11.74 -7.85 -30.56
CA PHE A 30 12.02 -7.49 -31.96
C PHE A 30 12.32 -6.00 -32.11
N PRO A 31 13.51 -5.63 -32.62
CA PRO A 31 13.80 -4.27 -33.01
C PRO A 31 12.79 -3.77 -34.05
N GLY A 32 12.36 -2.52 -33.91
CA GLY A 32 11.38 -1.89 -34.80
C GLY A 32 9.92 -2.26 -34.52
N ALA A 33 9.63 -3.15 -33.56
CA ALA A 33 8.25 -3.43 -33.14
C ALA A 33 7.54 -2.22 -32.49
N ILE A 34 8.33 -1.29 -31.95
CA ILE A 34 7.88 0.00 -31.42
C ILE A 34 8.63 1.12 -32.17
N PRO A 35 7.99 2.23 -32.55
CA PRO A 35 8.68 3.37 -33.15
C PRO A 35 9.87 3.84 -32.29
N GLY A 36 11.04 4.04 -32.91
CA GLY A 36 12.25 4.45 -32.20
C GLY A 36 13.05 3.30 -31.57
N THR A 37 12.73 2.04 -31.89
CA THR A 37 13.43 0.84 -31.37
C THR A 37 14.13 0.02 -32.46
N GLU A 38 14.53 0.64 -33.58
CA GLU A 38 14.98 -0.06 -34.80
C GLU A 38 16.25 -0.88 -34.63
N THR A 39 17.05 -0.61 -33.60
CA THR A 39 18.25 -1.39 -33.26
C THR A 39 18.06 -2.08 -31.93
N TYR A 40 18.79 -3.19 -31.72
CA TYR A 40 18.81 -3.87 -30.41
C TYR A 40 19.13 -2.94 -29.25
N ALA A 41 20.11 -2.05 -29.41
CA ALA A 41 20.46 -1.09 -28.37
C ALA A 41 19.28 -0.16 -28.02
N LYS A 42 18.57 0.36 -29.04
CA LYS A 42 17.38 1.20 -28.83
C LYS A 42 16.22 0.42 -28.20
N MET A 43 15.98 -0.81 -28.65
CA MET A 43 14.95 -1.70 -28.11
C MET A 43 15.22 -2.06 -26.64
N ILE A 44 16.45 -2.46 -26.31
CA ILE A 44 16.87 -2.76 -24.93
C ILE A 44 16.73 -1.51 -24.06
N LYS A 45 17.16 -0.33 -24.56
CA LYS A 45 16.97 0.94 -23.84
C LYS A 45 15.50 1.26 -23.59
N TYR A 46 14.63 1.04 -24.59
CA TYR A 46 13.18 1.20 -24.42
C TYR A 46 12.63 0.25 -23.36
N ASN A 47 12.92 -1.05 -23.46
CA ASN A 47 12.46 -2.06 -22.50
C ASN A 47 12.96 -1.75 -21.08
N ALA A 48 14.23 -1.36 -20.93
CA ALA A 48 14.80 -0.96 -19.66
C ALA A 48 14.03 0.23 -19.07
N ARG A 49 13.73 1.26 -19.88
CA ARG A 49 12.93 2.40 -19.43
C ARG A 49 11.54 1.99 -18.96
N GLN A 50 10.83 1.14 -19.72
CA GLN A 50 9.51 0.63 -19.30
C GLN A 50 9.58 -0.10 -17.96
N LEU A 51 10.59 -0.95 -17.78
CA LEU A 51 10.80 -1.69 -16.54
C LEU A 51 11.16 -0.78 -15.37
N PHE A 52 12.05 0.20 -15.55
CA PHE A 52 12.42 1.13 -14.48
C PHE A 52 11.24 2.01 -14.06
N GLU A 53 10.43 2.50 -15.00
CA GLU A 53 9.23 3.27 -14.67
C GLU A 53 8.23 2.41 -13.88
N ALA A 54 8.04 1.15 -14.28
CA ALA A 54 7.18 0.21 -13.58
C ALA A 54 7.66 -0.07 -12.14
N VAL A 55 8.96 -0.31 -11.95
CA VAL A 55 9.56 -0.51 -10.62
C VAL A 55 9.43 0.76 -9.76
N LYS A 56 9.64 1.94 -10.34
CA LYS A 56 9.48 3.21 -9.63
C LYS A 56 8.05 3.41 -9.13
N ARG A 57 7.05 3.16 -9.98
CA ARG A 57 5.63 3.22 -9.60
C ARG A 57 5.31 2.22 -8.49
N HIS A 58 5.77 0.97 -8.63
CA HIS A 58 5.55 -0.05 -7.61
C HIS A 58 6.16 0.35 -6.26
N ARG A 59 7.39 0.88 -6.24
CA ARG A 59 8.03 1.35 -5.01
C ARG A 59 7.31 2.54 -4.37
N MET A 60 6.79 3.47 -5.19
CA MET A 60 6.04 4.62 -4.70
C MET A 60 4.77 4.17 -3.98
N VAL A 61 3.99 3.28 -4.60
CA VAL A 61 2.78 2.70 -3.99
C VAL A 61 3.12 1.93 -2.70
N GLN A 62 4.21 1.15 -2.69
CA GLN A 62 4.65 0.45 -1.48
C GLN A 62 5.06 1.42 -0.35
N GLY A 63 5.69 2.55 -0.70
CA GLY A 63 5.98 3.63 0.24
C GLY A 63 4.72 4.24 0.83
N GLU A 64 3.76 4.63 -0.01
CA GLU A 64 2.47 5.18 0.43
C GLU A 64 1.69 4.22 1.34
N ILE A 65 1.67 2.92 1.01
CA ILE A 65 1.04 1.89 1.86
C ILE A 65 1.74 1.78 3.20
N LYS A 66 3.08 1.81 3.21
CA LYS A 66 3.87 1.76 4.45
C LYS A 66 3.56 2.98 5.33
N ASP A 67 3.62 4.18 4.77
CA ASP A 67 3.39 5.42 5.50
C ASP A 67 1.96 5.46 6.07
N LEU A 68 0.97 5.02 5.29
CA LEU A 68 -0.41 4.92 5.75
C LEU A 68 -0.58 3.89 6.87
N THR A 69 0.11 2.76 6.78
CA THR A 69 0.09 1.71 7.82
C THR A 69 0.71 2.21 9.12
N GLU A 70 1.82 2.95 9.04
CA GLU A 70 2.45 3.58 10.20
C GLU A 70 1.53 4.64 10.83
N ALA A 71 0.90 5.50 10.03
CA ALA A 71 -0.07 6.49 10.50
C ALA A 71 -1.28 5.82 11.18
N LEU A 72 -1.81 4.75 10.57
CA LEU A 72 -2.92 3.98 11.13
C LEU A 72 -2.54 3.34 12.47
N ASN A 73 -1.36 2.74 12.56
CA ASN A 73 -0.88 2.13 13.81
C ASN A 73 -0.73 3.17 14.91
N ASN A 74 -0.16 4.34 14.60
CA ASN A 74 0.01 5.43 15.56
C ASN A 74 -1.35 5.97 16.05
N ALA A 75 -2.31 6.18 15.15
CA ALA A 75 -3.66 6.61 15.51
C ALA A 75 -4.36 5.55 16.40
N ASN A 76 -4.24 4.27 16.05
CA ASN A 76 -4.80 3.17 16.84
C ASN A 76 -4.19 3.09 18.24
N ILE A 77 -2.88 3.32 18.39
CA ILE A 77 -2.21 3.40 19.69
C ILE A 77 -2.77 4.56 20.53
N GLN A 78 -2.93 5.74 19.94
CA GLN A 78 -3.50 6.90 20.64
C GLN A 78 -4.93 6.61 21.12
N VAL A 79 -5.78 6.05 20.25
CA VAL A 79 -7.16 5.68 20.61
C VAL A 79 -7.19 4.61 21.71
N LYS A 80 -6.28 3.62 21.67
CA LYS A 80 -6.16 2.60 22.73
C LYS A 80 -5.75 3.21 24.08
N ILE A 81 -4.78 4.13 24.09
CA ILE A 81 -4.37 4.80 25.33
C ILE A 81 -5.52 5.65 25.86
N LEU A 82 -6.15 6.46 25.01
CA LEU A 82 -7.28 7.31 25.41
C LEU A 82 -8.43 6.48 26.00
N SER A 83 -8.85 5.42 25.30
CA SER A 83 -9.92 4.54 25.78
C SER A 83 -9.57 3.86 27.11
N ALA A 84 -8.34 3.38 27.27
CA ALA A 84 -7.88 2.81 28.54
C ALA A 84 -7.92 3.84 29.68
N THR A 85 -7.42 5.05 29.44
CA THR A 85 -7.47 6.15 30.42
C THR A 85 -8.91 6.53 30.77
N THR A 86 -9.81 6.63 29.78
CA THR A 86 -11.23 6.90 30.02
C THR A 86 -11.88 5.83 30.88
N VAL A 87 -11.61 4.55 30.62
CA VAL A 87 -12.13 3.44 31.44
C VAL A 87 -11.64 3.56 32.88
N ILE A 88 -10.35 3.82 33.09
CA ILE A 88 -9.78 4.01 34.42
C ILE A 88 -10.49 5.17 35.15
N PHE A 89 -10.63 6.33 34.50
CA PHE A 89 -11.32 7.48 35.09
C PHE A 89 -12.78 7.22 35.43
N VAL A 90 -13.50 6.48 34.59
CA VAL A 90 -14.90 6.10 34.87
C VAL A 90 -14.94 5.21 36.12
N VAL A 91 -14.06 4.22 36.21
CA VAL A 91 -13.99 3.33 37.39
C VAL A 91 -13.66 4.11 38.66
N THR A 92 -12.66 4.99 38.64
CA THR A 92 -12.29 5.79 39.82
C THR A 92 -13.43 6.70 40.26
N THR A 93 -14.09 7.36 39.32
CA THR A 93 -15.24 8.25 39.61
C THR A 93 -16.40 7.48 40.24
N VAL A 94 -16.70 6.27 39.75
CA VAL A 94 -17.76 5.42 40.32
C VAL A 94 -17.41 5.00 41.75
N VAL A 95 -16.16 4.57 42.00
CA VAL A 95 -15.70 4.17 43.34
C VAL A 95 -15.80 5.34 44.32
N GLU A 96 -15.32 6.52 43.94
CA GLU A 96 -15.40 7.73 44.77
C GLU A 96 -16.86 8.11 45.08
N ALA A 97 -17.74 8.07 44.09
CA ALA A 97 -19.16 8.35 44.27
C ALA A 97 -19.82 7.37 45.27
N LEU A 98 -19.49 6.08 45.19
CA LEU A 98 -19.99 5.06 46.12
C LEU A 98 -19.48 5.28 47.55
N ILE A 99 -18.20 5.65 47.72
CA ILE A 99 -17.62 5.95 49.04
C ILE A 99 -18.31 7.17 49.66
N ILE A 100 -18.52 8.23 48.88
CA ILE A 100 -19.21 9.45 49.33
C ILE A 100 -20.66 9.13 49.71
N TYR A 101 -21.38 8.36 48.89
CA TYR A 101 -22.76 7.97 49.16
C TYR A 101 -22.88 7.19 50.47
N LYS A 102 -22.00 6.20 50.70
CA LYS A 102 -22.00 5.40 51.93
C LYS A 102 -21.71 6.25 53.17
N ARG A 103 -20.69 7.13 53.11
CA ARG A 103 -20.35 8.04 54.23
C ARG A 103 -21.45 9.04 54.58
N ARG A 104 -22.32 9.40 53.63
CA ARG A 104 -23.41 10.36 53.86
C ARG A 104 -24.68 9.71 54.40
N SER A 105 -24.75 8.38 54.34
CA SER A 105 -25.86 7.56 54.84
C SER A 105 -25.63 7.02 56.26
N GLU A 106 -24.43 7.20 56.80
CA GLU A 106 -24.06 7.00 58.22
C GLU A 106 -24.14 8.34 58.95
#